data_AF-C7Q089-F1
#
_entry.id   AF-C7Q089-F1
#
_cell.length_a   1.000
_cell.length_b   1.000
_cell.length_c   1.000
_cell.angle_alpha   90.00
_cell.angle_beta   90.00
_cell.angle_gamma   90.00
#
_symmetry.space_group_name_H-M   'P 1'
#
loop_
_entity.id
_entity.type
_entity.pdbx_description
1 polymer ?
#
loop_
_entity_poly.entity_id
_entity_poly.type
_entity_poly.pdbx_seq_one_letter_code
_entity_poly.pdbx_strand_id
1 'polypeptide(L)'
;MGTAADVETTLRGWLADGTLAPEQRLPSERTLIEQLGASRNTVRAALAKLIADGNVRSEHGRGYFVCQPRRSDPVVERWKVRSSEIVVEGRSFDVERRDLRSPAGRRRQAYVLRAPRTVTTAVISEDGRLLLVWRQRDATSEGSWELPAEVVEGDEDPALAAARSVRAAANVKPTVLHHVIEFQPLADVADALQVLFVGSAQAVAQEQTDEARGQVAEWIPLSELPQLVERRKVTGAATLLAILAVISRESSDVQRSLKRVNLLHSGS
;
A
#
# COMPACT_ATOMS: atom_id res chain seq x y z
N MET A 1 30.43 25.29 -20.84
CA MET A 1 29.82 23.94 -20.94
C MET A 1 28.79 23.85 -19.83
N GLY A 2 27.51 23.63 -20.13
CA GLY A 2 26.45 23.59 -19.10
C GLY A 2 26.63 22.41 -18.15
N THR A 3 26.32 22.61 -16.86
CA THR A 3 26.34 21.53 -15.87
C THR A 3 25.08 20.67 -15.95
N ALA A 4 25.07 19.51 -15.29
CA ALA A 4 23.89 18.63 -15.30
C ALA A 4 22.70 19.27 -14.56
N ALA A 5 22.98 20.08 -13.53
CA ALA A 5 21.97 20.83 -12.80
C ALA A 5 21.33 21.93 -13.66
N ASP A 6 22.10 22.58 -14.54
CA ASP A 6 21.57 23.59 -15.45
C ASP A 6 20.63 22.96 -16.49
N VAL A 7 21.05 21.86 -17.11
CA VAL A 7 20.23 21.09 -18.06
C VAL A 7 18.94 20.60 -17.39
N GLU A 8 19.04 20.07 -16.16
CA GLU A 8 17.89 19.65 -15.39
C GLU A 8 16.92 20.81 -15.11
N THR A 9 17.44 21.95 -14.63
CA THR A 9 16.63 23.14 -14.35
C THR A 9 15.88 23.62 -15.59
N THR A 10 16.55 23.68 -16.74
CA THR A 10 15.92 24.06 -18.02
C THR A 10 14.84 23.07 -18.43
N LEU A 11 15.11 21.76 -18.39
CA LEU A 11 14.13 20.75 -18.75
C LEU A 11 12.93 20.77 -17.80
N ARG A 12 13.13 20.98 -16.50
CA ARG A 12 12.02 21.19 -15.54
C ARG A 12 11.22 22.44 -15.85
N GLY A 13 11.88 23.51 -16.27
CA GLY A 13 11.21 24.73 -16.76
C GLY A 13 10.22 24.42 -17.88
N TRP A 14 10.68 23.71 -18.93
CA TRP A 14 9.84 23.33 -20.07
C TRP A 14 8.66 22.41 -19.71
N LEU A 15 8.81 21.60 -18.67
CA LEU A 15 7.74 20.76 -18.15
C LEU A 15 6.73 21.60 -17.34
N ALA A 16 7.22 22.56 -16.54
CA ALA A 16 6.40 23.38 -15.67
C ALA A 16 5.60 24.47 -16.42
N ASP A 17 6.19 25.05 -17.48
CA ASP A 17 5.54 26.08 -18.30
C ASP A 17 4.68 25.51 -19.43
N GLY A 18 4.69 24.18 -19.61
CA GLY A 18 3.89 23.47 -20.62
C GLY A 18 4.50 23.46 -22.02
N THR A 19 5.75 23.91 -22.20
CA THR A 19 6.49 23.77 -23.47
C THR A 19 6.55 22.31 -23.94
N LEU A 20 6.62 21.37 -22.98
CA LEU A 20 6.45 19.95 -23.23
C LEU A 20 5.21 19.43 -22.49
N ALA A 21 4.17 19.08 -23.25
CA ALA A 21 2.91 18.58 -22.71
C ALA A 21 3.02 17.14 -22.17
N PRO A 22 2.12 16.71 -21.27
CA PRO A 22 2.04 15.32 -20.84
C PRO A 22 1.94 14.34 -22.02
N GLU A 23 2.61 13.19 -21.90
CA GLU A 23 2.75 12.17 -22.96
C GLU A 23 3.48 12.62 -24.23
N GLN A 24 3.93 13.89 -24.30
CA GLN A 24 4.72 14.37 -25.42
C GLN A 24 6.12 13.77 -25.39
N ARG A 25 6.66 13.48 -26.58
CA ARG A 25 8.04 13.04 -26.75
C ARG A 25 8.99 14.22 -26.55
N LEU A 26 10.01 14.04 -25.72
CA LEU A 26 11.11 15.00 -25.57
C LEU A 26 11.95 15.05 -26.86
N PRO A 27 12.66 16.19 -27.11
CA PRO A 27 13.70 16.23 -28.12
C PRO A 27 14.73 15.11 -27.90
N SER A 28 15.32 14.61 -28.99
CA SER A 28 16.32 13.54 -28.91
C SER A 28 17.55 13.97 -28.10
N GLU A 29 18.33 13.04 -27.53
CA GLU A 29 19.58 13.37 -26.83
C GLU A 29 20.48 14.28 -27.67
N ARG A 30 20.58 13.99 -28.99
CA ARG A 30 21.38 14.78 -29.92
C ARG A 30 20.87 16.22 -30.02
N THR A 31 19.55 16.38 -30.14
CA THR A 31 18.91 17.70 -30.18
C THR A 31 19.10 18.46 -28.86
N LEU A 32 18.98 17.79 -27.72
CA LEU A 32 19.22 18.39 -26.41
C LEU A 32 20.67 18.82 -26.21
N ILE A 33 21.63 18.03 -26.67
CA ILE A 33 23.06 18.37 -26.66
C ILE A 33 23.31 19.65 -27.45
N GLU A 34 22.76 19.74 -28.67
CA GLU A 34 22.89 20.89 -29.56
C GLU A 34 22.22 22.15 -28.97
N GLN A 35 20.97 22.02 -28.50
CA GLN A 35 20.17 23.14 -27.97
C GLN A 35 20.69 23.68 -26.64
N LEU A 36 21.17 22.81 -25.75
CA LEU A 36 21.56 23.19 -24.39
C LEU A 36 23.08 23.39 -24.24
N GLY A 37 23.86 23.18 -25.30
CA GLY A 37 25.33 23.36 -25.27
C GLY A 37 26.01 22.50 -24.20
N ALA A 38 25.49 21.29 -23.98
CA ALA A 38 25.89 20.39 -22.89
C ALA A 38 26.49 19.09 -23.43
N SER A 39 27.36 18.44 -22.66
CA SER A 39 27.92 17.15 -23.06
C SER A 39 26.84 16.05 -23.06
N ARG A 40 27.05 14.97 -23.82
CA ARG A 40 26.17 13.79 -23.79
C ARG A 40 25.98 13.23 -22.37
N ASN A 41 27.06 13.16 -21.59
CA ASN A 41 27.01 12.65 -20.22
C ASN A 41 26.18 13.58 -19.32
N THR A 42 26.28 14.89 -19.54
CA THR A 42 25.49 15.91 -18.82
C THR A 42 24.00 15.75 -19.10
N VAL A 43 23.61 15.64 -20.38
CA VAL A 43 22.20 15.45 -20.78
C VAL A 43 21.65 14.14 -20.22
N ARG A 44 22.41 13.05 -20.30
CA ARG A 44 22.00 11.76 -19.73
C ARG A 44 21.83 11.79 -18.21
N ALA A 45 22.73 12.47 -17.50
CA ALA A 45 22.62 12.61 -16.05
C ALA A 45 21.35 13.39 -15.65
N ALA A 46 21.04 14.48 -16.35
CA ALA A 46 19.82 15.25 -16.13
C ALA A 46 18.56 14.42 -16.45
N LEU A 47 18.54 13.70 -17.58
CA LEU A 47 17.42 12.82 -17.94
C LEU A 47 17.24 11.67 -16.94
N ALA A 48 18.33 11.07 -16.46
CA ALA A 48 18.27 10.01 -15.44
C ALA A 48 17.61 10.52 -14.15
N LYS A 49 17.91 11.76 -13.74
CA LYS A 49 17.26 12.37 -12.57
C LYS A 49 15.79 12.69 -12.81
N LEU A 50 15.42 13.19 -13.98
CA LEU A 50 14.01 13.38 -14.35
C LEU A 50 13.22 12.08 -14.39
N ILE A 51 13.87 10.97 -14.76
CA ILE A 51 13.29 9.62 -14.72
C ILE A 51 13.13 9.14 -13.28
N ALA A 52 14.16 9.31 -12.45
CA ALA A 52 14.10 8.94 -11.03
C ALA A 52 12.96 9.68 -10.31
N ASP A 53 12.73 10.94 -10.67
CA ASP A 53 11.66 11.76 -10.10
C ASP A 53 10.29 11.51 -10.73
N GLY A 54 10.22 10.66 -11.77
CA GLY A 54 8.98 10.28 -12.45
C GLY A 54 8.39 11.36 -13.37
N ASN A 55 9.16 12.40 -13.72
CA ASN A 55 8.72 13.45 -14.64
C ASN A 55 8.84 13.04 -16.11
N VAL A 56 9.75 12.10 -16.39
CA VAL A 56 10.02 11.57 -17.74
C VAL A 56 10.11 10.06 -17.66
N ARG A 57 9.65 9.36 -18.69
CA ARG A 57 9.82 7.91 -18.86
C ARG A 57 10.62 7.60 -20.12
N SER A 58 11.48 6.60 -20.03
CA SER A 58 12.23 6.09 -21.19
C SER A 58 11.45 4.95 -21.84
N GLU A 59 11.26 5.03 -23.15
CA GLU A 59 10.76 3.91 -23.95
C GLU A 59 11.86 3.43 -24.90
N HIS A 60 12.18 2.13 -24.81
CA HIS A 60 13.24 1.53 -25.62
C HIS A 60 13.00 1.75 -27.12
N GLY A 61 14.01 2.31 -27.81
CA GLY A 61 13.94 2.63 -29.24
C GLY A 61 13.06 3.83 -29.62
N ARG A 62 12.23 4.35 -28.70
CA ARG A 62 11.27 5.43 -28.96
C ARG A 62 11.67 6.75 -28.30
N GLY A 63 12.58 6.74 -27.35
CA GLY A 63 13.13 7.95 -26.72
C GLY A 63 12.45 8.24 -25.38
N TYR A 64 12.41 9.53 -25.00
CA TYR A 64 11.91 9.98 -23.71
C TYR A 64 10.55 10.64 -23.87
N PHE A 65 9.65 10.39 -22.93
CA PHE A 65 8.29 10.93 -22.92
C PHE A 65 8.00 11.61 -21.59
N VAL A 66 7.28 12.73 -21.63
CA VAL A 66 6.80 13.42 -20.43
C VAL A 66 5.76 12.55 -19.74
N CYS A 67 5.94 12.29 -18.45
CA CYS A 67 4.92 11.64 -17.63
C CYS A 67 3.80 12.63 -17.30
N GLN A 68 2.59 12.14 -17.04
CA GLN A 68 1.57 12.98 -16.44
C GLN A 68 2.08 13.61 -15.13
N PRO A 69 1.89 14.92 -14.93
CA PRO A 69 2.29 15.57 -13.69
C PRO A 69 1.59 14.88 -12.53
N ARG A 70 2.39 14.44 -11.55
CA ARG A 70 1.83 13.89 -10.32
C ARG A 70 0.95 14.97 -9.70
N ARG A 71 -0.27 14.61 -9.33
CA ARG A 71 -1.14 15.49 -8.56
C ARG A 71 -0.35 15.90 -7.31
N SER A 72 -0.07 17.20 -7.18
CA SER A 72 0.52 17.74 -5.96
C SER A 72 -0.51 17.70 -4.85
N ASP A 73 -0.10 17.31 -3.65
CA ASP A 73 -0.96 17.41 -2.48
C ASP A 73 -1.28 18.89 -2.19
N PRO A 74 -2.50 19.20 -1.70
CA PRO A 74 -2.83 20.54 -1.29
C PRO A 74 -1.90 20.98 -0.14
N VAL A 75 -1.31 22.16 -0.27
CA VAL A 75 -0.51 22.75 0.80
C VAL A 75 -1.47 23.35 1.83
N VAL A 76 -1.58 22.68 2.98
CA VAL A 76 -2.35 23.17 4.13
C VAL A 76 -1.38 23.64 5.21
N GLU A 77 -1.68 24.78 5.84
CA GLU A 77 -0.89 25.29 6.97
C GLU A 77 -0.79 24.25 8.10
N ARG A 78 0.44 23.84 8.42
CA ARG A 78 0.70 22.79 9.41
C ARG A 78 0.59 23.33 10.84
N TRP A 79 -0.29 22.73 11.63
CA TRP A 79 -0.35 22.96 13.07
C TRP A 79 0.87 22.33 13.76
N LYS A 80 1.53 23.07 14.64
CA LYS A 80 2.70 22.59 15.39
C LYS A 80 2.28 22.02 16.74
N VAL A 81 2.83 20.85 17.09
CA VAL A 81 2.72 20.30 18.45
C VAL A 81 3.55 21.16 19.39
N ARG A 82 2.94 21.61 20.49
CA ARG A 82 3.57 22.42 21.54
C ARG A 82 3.98 21.58 22.74
N SER A 83 3.08 20.70 23.14
CA SER A 83 3.26 19.72 24.22
C SER A 83 2.55 18.43 23.83
N SER A 84 3.05 17.33 24.36
CA SER A 84 2.53 16.00 24.19
C SER A 84 2.77 15.22 25.47
N GLU A 85 1.79 14.41 25.88
CA GLU A 85 1.88 13.52 27.03
C GLU A 85 0.98 12.30 26.84
N ILE A 86 1.38 11.17 27.42
CA ILE A 86 0.51 10.00 27.53
C ILE A 86 -0.41 10.21 28.74
N VAL A 87 -1.72 10.25 28.48
CA VAL A 87 -2.75 10.46 29.52
C VAL A 87 -3.40 9.15 29.95
N VAL A 88 -3.29 8.10 29.15
CA VAL A 88 -3.70 6.73 29.47
C VAL A 88 -2.69 5.77 28.85
N GLU A 89 -2.14 4.88 29.68
CA GLU A 89 -1.37 3.72 29.21
C GLU A 89 -2.30 2.52 29.10
N GLY A 90 -2.26 1.82 27.97
CA GLY A 90 -3.13 0.68 27.69
C GLY A 90 -2.38 -0.55 27.21
N ARG A 91 -3.05 -1.69 27.22
CA ARG A 91 -2.46 -2.96 26.76
C ARG A 91 -2.23 -2.99 25.25
N SER A 92 -3.20 -2.48 24.48
CA SER A 92 -3.20 -2.53 23.01
C SER A 92 -2.85 -1.20 22.36
N PHE A 93 -3.05 -0.10 23.08
CA PHE A 93 -2.73 1.24 22.65
C PHE A 93 -2.67 2.18 23.85
N ASP A 94 -1.91 3.26 23.71
CA ASP A 94 -1.90 4.39 24.63
C ASP A 94 -2.77 5.53 24.10
N VAL A 95 -3.18 6.45 24.97
CA VAL A 95 -3.84 7.70 24.59
C VAL A 95 -2.87 8.85 24.83
N GLU A 96 -2.45 9.51 23.75
CA GLU A 96 -1.60 10.70 23.78
C GLU A 96 -2.47 11.96 23.67
N ARG A 97 -2.32 12.91 24.59
CA ARG A 97 -2.88 14.26 24.48
C ARG A 97 -1.85 15.20 23.87
N ARG A 98 -2.23 15.93 22.82
CA ARG A 98 -1.39 16.94 22.14
C ARG A 98 -2.01 18.32 22.20
N ASP A 99 -1.22 19.30 22.60
CA ASP A 99 -1.58 20.71 22.43
C ASP A 99 -1.00 21.24 21.10
N LEU A 100 -1.87 21.71 20.22
CA LEU A 100 -1.53 22.17 18.88
C LEU A 100 -1.68 23.69 18.76
N ARG A 101 -0.79 24.31 17.99
CA ARG A 101 -0.85 25.74 17.64
C ARG A 101 -0.79 25.96 16.12
N SER A 102 -1.75 26.70 15.58
CA SER A 102 -1.75 27.10 14.17
C SER A 102 -0.79 28.28 13.90
N PRO A 103 -0.41 28.53 12.63
CA PRO A 103 0.36 29.74 12.27
C PRO A 103 -0.36 31.04 12.66
N ALA A 104 -1.69 31.10 12.47
CA ALA A 104 -2.55 32.20 12.92
C ALA A 104 -2.72 32.29 14.46
N GLY A 105 -2.00 31.48 15.25
CA GLY A 105 -1.98 31.56 16.71
C GLY A 105 -3.11 30.84 17.43
N ARG A 106 -4.04 30.18 16.73
CA ARG A 106 -5.15 29.41 17.32
C ARG A 106 -4.61 28.18 18.05
N ARG A 107 -5.31 27.76 19.10
CA ARG A 107 -4.99 26.58 19.92
C ARG A 107 -6.06 25.50 19.75
N ARG A 108 -5.65 24.24 19.79
CA ARG A 108 -6.53 23.06 19.76
C ARG A 108 -5.87 21.92 20.51
N GLN A 109 -6.67 21.12 21.23
CA GLN A 109 -6.21 19.86 21.80
C GLN A 109 -6.63 18.70 20.89
N ALA A 110 -5.75 17.71 20.74
CA ALA A 110 -6.03 16.47 20.02
C ALA A 110 -5.68 15.27 20.91
N TYR A 111 -6.45 14.20 20.76
CA TYR A 111 -6.19 12.92 21.40
C TYR A 111 -5.84 11.92 20.30
N VAL A 112 -4.70 11.24 20.45
CA VAL A 112 -4.18 10.30 19.47
C VAL A 112 -4.03 8.93 20.13
N LEU A 113 -4.67 7.93 19.56
CA LEU A 113 -4.43 6.54 19.94
C LEU A 113 -3.08 6.11 19.37
N ARG A 114 -2.17 5.63 20.22
CA ARG A 114 -0.86 5.11 19.82
C ARG A 114 -0.88 3.60 19.93
N ALA A 115 -0.99 2.92 18.79
CA ALA A 115 -0.98 1.48 18.72
C ALA A 115 0.30 0.99 18.03
N PRO A 116 0.81 -0.21 18.37
CA PRO A 116 1.96 -0.76 17.68
C PRO A 116 1.65 -1.04 16.21
N ARG A 117 2.68 -0.98 15.37
CA ARG A 117 2.59 -1.39 13.98
C ARG A 117 2.17 -2.85 13.92
N THR A 118 1.17 -3.17 13.11
CA THR A 118 0.59 -4.52 13.02
C THR A 118 0.65 -5.01 11.59
N VAL A 119 0.98 -6.28 11.39
CA VAL A 119 0.86 -6.96 10.10
C VAL A 119 -0.41 -7.76 10.05
N THR A 120 -0.97 -7.89 8.86
CA THR A 120 -2.10 -8.75 8.57
C THR A 120 -1.80 -9.55 7.31
N THR A 121 -2.09 -10.85 7.31
CA THR A 121 -1.58 -11.75 6.27
C THR A 121 -2.70 -12.54 5.63
N ALA A 122 -2.94 -12.32 4.34
CA ALA A 122 -3.84 -13.12 3.53
C ALA A 122 -3.07 -14.28 2.88
N VAL A 123 -3.45 -15.51 3.23
CA VAL A 123 -2.88 -16.72 2.65
C VAL A 123 -3.97 -17.50 1.92
N ILE A 124 -3.74 -17.76 0.65
CA ILE A 124 -4.67 -18.47 -0.23
C ILE A 124 -4.12 -19.85 -0.55
N SER A 125 -4.92 -20.88 -0.37
CA SER A 125 -4.58 -22.25 -0.77
C SER A 125 -4.73 -22.47 -2.27
N GLU A 126 -4.11 -23.54 -2.78
CA GLU A 126 -4.21 -23.91 -4.20
C GLU A 126 -5.64 -24.19 -4.67
N ASP A 127 -6.52 -24.64 -3.76
CA ASP A 127 -7.94 -24.90 -4.02
C ASP A 127 -8.84 -23.67 -3.81
N GLY A 128 -8.25 -22.48 -3.66
CA GLY A 128 -9.02 -21.22 -3.61
C GLY A 128 -9.74 -20.99 -2.29
N ARG A 129 -9.07 -21.26 -1.16
CA ARG A 129 -9.56 -20.92 0.19
C ARG A 129 -8.65 -19.90 0.84
N LEU A 130 -9.23 -18.95 1.55
CA LEU A 130 -8.54 -17.95 2.35
C LEU A 130 -8.48 -18.41 3.80
N LEU A 131 -7.29 -18.39 4.40
CA LEU A 131 -7.14 -18.61 5.83
C LEU A 131 -7.69 -17.40 6.62
N LEU A 132 -8.69 -17.66 7.46
CA LEU A 132 -9.30 -16.68 8.35
C LEU A 132 -9.33 -17.20 9.79
N VAL A 133 -9.37 -16.28 10.74
CA VAL A 133 -9.54 -16.55 12.17
C VAL A 133 -10.83 -15.91 12.67
N TRP A 134 -11.66 -16.69 13.35
CA TRP A 134 -12.83 -16.22 14.07
C TRP A 134 -12.42 -15.79 15.47
N ARG A 135 -12.75 -14.54 15.82
CA ARG A 135 -12.47 -13.98 17.15
C ARG A 135 -13.66 -13.18 17.64
N GLN A 136 -13.97 -13.29 18.94
CA GLN A 136 -14.84 -12.33 19.59
C GLN A 136 -14.09 -11.02 19.82
N ARG A 137 -14.76 -9.91 19.52
CA ARG A 137 -14.25 -8.57 19.76
C ARG A 137 -14.80 -8.03 21.07
N ASP A 138 -13.92 -7.69 22.00
CA ASP A 138 -14.31 -7.06 23.27
C ASP A 138 -15.14 -5.79 23.04
N ALA A 139 -14.77 -5.00 22.03
CA ALA A 139 -15.39 -3.70 21.74
C ALA A 139 -16.84 -3.80 21.20
N THR A 140 -17.17 -4.87 20.46
CA THR A 140 -18.49 -5.03 19.84
C THR A 140 -19.30 -6.17 20.46
N SER A 141 -18.68 -7.01 21.30
CA SER A 141 -19.25 -8.27 21.81
C SER A 141 -19.75 -9.22 20.70
N GLU A 142 -19.30 -9.00 19.45
CA GLU A 142 -19.64 -9.82 18.30
C GLU A 142 -18.39 -10.56 17.80
N GLY A 143 -18.61 -11.76 17.25
CA GLY A 143 -17.58 -12.49 16.55
C GLY A 143 -17.48 -12.09 15.09
N SER A 144 -16.26 -11.97 14.59
CA SER A 144 -15.97 -11.73 13.18
C SER A 144 -14.80 -12.56 12.68
N TRP A 145 -14.85 -12.91 11.40
CA TRP A 145 -13.75 -13.48 10.63
C TRP A 145 -12.75 -12.40 10.25
N GLU A 146 -11.49 -12.68 10.50
CA GLU A 146 -10.37 -11.78 10.29
C GLU A 146 -9.18 -12.52 9.70
N LEU A 147 -8.29 -11.79 9.04
CA LEU A 147 -7.01 -12.36 8.67
C LEU A 147 -6.13 -12.59 9.92
N PRO A 148 -5.24 -13.58 9.90
CA PRO A 148 -4.14 -13.67 10.86
C PRO A 148 -3.39 -12.34 10.95
N ALA A 149 -3.18 -11.87 12.17
CA ALA A 149 -2.51 -10.62 12.46
C ALA A 149 -1.48 -10.80 13.57
N GLU A 150 -0.43 -9.98 13.55
CA GLU A 150 0.61 -9.98 14.57
C GLU A 150 1.22 -8.58 14.71
N VAL A 151 1.70 -8.26 15.91
CA VAL A 151 2.45 -7.03 16.15
C VAL A 151 3.84 -7.14 15.51
N VAL A 152 4.31 -6.04 14.92
CA VAL A 152 5.70 -5.88 14.48
C VAL A 152 6.52 -5.38 15.68
N GLU A 153 7.47 -6.18 16.14
CA GLU A 153 8.31 -5.89 17.29
C GLU A 153 9.54 -5.07 16.90
N GLY A 154 9.70 -3.89 17.52
CA GLY A 154 10.88 -3.05 17.32
C GLY A 154 11.10 -2.69 15.84
N ASP A 155 12.28 -3.04 15.33
CA ASP A 155 12.70 -2.84 13.94
C ASP A 155 12.68 -4.14 13.11
N GLU A 156 11.96 -5.18 13.56
CA GLU A 156 11.89 -6.44 12.83
C GLU A 156 11.30 -6.26 11.42
N ASP A 157 11.73 -7.12 10.49
CA ASP A 157 11.16 -7.18 9.14
C ASP A 157 9.67 -7.58 9.23
N PRO A 158 8.73 -6.73 8.75
CA PRO A 158 7.30 -7.04 8.77
C PRO A 158 6.94 -8.35 8.07
N ALA A 159 7.73 -8.82 7.09
CA ALA A 159 7.49 -10.11 6.45
C ALA A 159 7.70 -11.30 7.39
N LEU A 160 8.62 -11.18 8.38
CA LEU A 160 8.84 -12.20 9.40
C LEU A 160 7.65 -12.27 10.37
N ALA A 161 7.17 -11.11 10.83
CA ALA A 161 5.95 -11.01 11.64
C ALA A 161 4.74 -11.59 10.90
N ALA A 162 4.62 -11.31 9.59
CA ALA A 162 3.53 -11.81 8.77
C ALA A 162 3.56 -13.35 8.68
N ALA A 163 4.74 -13.94 8.44
CA ALA A 163 4.91 -15.39 8.44
C ALA A 163 4.63 -16.02 9.82
N ARG A 164 4.98 -15.32 10.92
CA ARG A 164 4.66 -15.73 12.30
C ARG A 164 3.15 -15.75 12.56
N SER A 165 2.42 -14.74 12.09
CA SER A 165 0.96 -14.66 12.22
C SER A 165 0.24 -15.89 11.64
N VAL A 166 0.68 -16.33 10.45
CA VAL A 166 0.12 -17.49 9.74
C VAL A 166 0.45 -18.80 10.46
N ARG A 167 1.71 -18.96 10.92
CA ARG A 167 2.11 -20.13 11.69
C ARG A 167 1.35 -20.23 13.02
N ALA A 168 1.16 -19.11 13.70
CA ALA A 168 0.41 -19.06 14.94
C ALA A 168 -1.08 -19.40 14.73
N ALA A 169 -1.67 -18.95 13.62
CA ALA A 169 -3.08 -19.22 13.32
C ALA A 169 -3.33 -20.67 12.89
N ALA A 170 -2.48 -21.23 12.01
CA ALA A 170 -2.79 -22.49 11.33
C ALA A 170 -1.67 -23.54 11.31
N ASN A 171 -0.55 -23.28 11.98
CA ASN A 171 0.65 -24.12 11.94
C ASN A 171 1.13 -24.45 10.51
N VAL A 172 0.94 -23.52 9.57
CA VAL A 172 1.39 -23.63 8.18
C VAL A 172 2.50 -22.63 7.88
N LYS A 173 3.39 -23.00 6.97
CA LYS A 173 4.42 -22.10 6.44
C LYS A 173 3.92 -21.53 5.11
N PRO A 174 3.75 -20.19 4.99
CA PRO A 174 3.42 -19.59 3.71
C PRO A 174 4.61 -19.63 2.75
N THR A 175 4.31 -19.46 1.47
CA THR A 175 5.26 -19.14 0.40
C THR A 175 5.82 -17.73 0.60
N VAL A 176 6.52 -17.19 -0.42
CA VAL A 176 6.99 -15.81 -0.39
C VAL A 176 5.81 -14.87 -0.21
N LEU A 177 5.87 -14.07 0.86
CA LEU A 177 4.86 -13.07 1.17
C LEU A 177 5.16 -11.78 0.42
N HIS A 178 4.16 -11.27 -0.30
CA HIS A 178 4.25 -10.03 -1.05
C HIS A 178 3.55 -8.92 -0.27
N HIS A 179 4.28 -7.82 -0.03
CA HIS A 179 3.70 -6.59 0.50
C HIS A 179 2.64 -6.06 -0.47
N VAL A 180 1.44 -5.73 0.04
CA VAL A 180 0.34 -5.17 -0.75
C VAL A 180 0.20 -3.68 -0.48
N ILE A 181 -0.02 -3.30 0.77
CA ILE A 181 -0.33 -1.93 1.15
C ILE A 181 -0.06 -1.69 2.64
N GLU A 182 0.33 -0.45 2.97
CA GLU A 182 0.32 0.07 4.33
C GLU A 182 -0.82 1.09 4.47
N PHE A 183 -1.55 1.06 5.58
CA PHE A 183 -2.69 1.95 5.79
C PHE A 183 -2.93 2.24 7.28
N GLN A 184 -3.63 3.36 7.52
CA GLN A 184 -4.08 3.77 8.85
C GLN A 184 -5.59 3.54 8.94
N PRO A 185 -6.08 2.52 9.66
CA PRO A 185 -7.51 2.19 9.70
C PRO A 185 -8.35 3.30 10.34
N LEU A 186 -7.73 4.15 11.16
CA LEU A 186 -8.37 5.25 11.88
C LEU A 186 -7.55 6.54 11.73
N ALA A 187 -7.21 6.92 10.49
CA ALA A 187 -6.23 7.98 10.17
C ALA A 187 -6.46 9.36 10.82
N ASP A 188 -7.68 9.67 11.26
CA ASP A 188 -7.99 10.92 11.97
C ASP A 188 -7.62 10.90 13.46
N VAL A 189 -7.69 9.72 14.11
CA VAL A 189 -7.63 9.59 15.58
C VAL A 189 -6.54 8.66 16.08
N ALA A 190 -5.96 7.81 15.23
CA ALA A 190 -4.95 6.83 15.63
C ALA A 190 -3.70 6.91 14.76
N ASP A 191 -2.55 6.73 15.41
CA ASP A 191 -1.35 6.22 14.78
C ASP A 191 -1.27 4.71 15.08
N ALA A 192 -1.77 3.93 14.14
CA ALA A 192 -1.97 2.48 14.24
C ALA A 192 -1.68 1.83 12.88
N LEU A 193 -0.46 2.01 12.37
CA LEU A 193 -0.07 1.57 11.04
C LEU A 193 -0.29 0.05 10.86
N GLN A 194 -1.07 -0.32 9.86
CA GLN A 194 -1.27 -1.70 9.44
C GLN A 194 -0.56 -1.97 8.12
N VAL A 195 0.01 -3.17 7.99
CA VAL A 195 0.68 -3.65 6.78
C VAL A 195 0.01 -4.93 6.32
N LEU A 196 -0.46 -4.95 5.07
CA LEU A 196 -1.09 -6.12 4.47
C LEU A 196 -0.10 -6.88 3.59
N PHE A 197 0.06 -8.17 3.87
CA PHE A 197 0.78 -9.13 3.03
C PHE A 197 -0.17 -10.15 2.40
N VAL A 198 0.19 -10.63 1.20
CA VAL A 198 -0.50 -11.73 0.52
C VAL A 198 0.51 -12.79 0.11
N GLY A 199 0.15 -14.06 0.29
CA GLY A 199 0.89 -15.20 -0.25
C GLY A 199 0.01 -16.44 -0.38
N SER A 200 0.64 -17.59 -0.52
CA SER A 200 -0.05 -18.88 -0.60
C SER A 200 0.51 -19.88 0.40
N ALA A 201 -0.26 -20.93 0.71
CA ALA A 201 0.23 -22.08 1.48
C ALA A 201 -0.57 -23.32 1.13
N GLN A 202 -0.01 -24.50 1.42
CA GLN A 202 -0.79 -25.72 1.36
C GLN A 202 -1.80 -25.73 2.52
N ALA A 203 -3.07 -25.88 2.20
CA ALA A 203 -4.11 -26.04 3.22
C ALA A 203 -3.85 -27.30 4.05
N VAL A 204 -4.13 -27.20 5.34
CA VAL A 204 -4.09 -28.33 6.29
C VAL A 204 -5.51 -28.59 6.79
N ALA A 205 -5.67 -29.23 7.96
CA ALA A 205 -6.97 -29.46 8.58
C ALA A 205 -7.90 -28.23 8.46
N GLN A 206 -9.17 -28.48 8.15
CA GLN A 206 -10.12 -27.44 7.79
C GLN A 206 -10.33 -26.41 8.90
N GLU A 207 -10.35 -26.86 10.16
CA GLU A 207 -10.56 -26.04 11.35
C GLU A 207 -9.47 -26.34 12.40
N GLN A 208 -8.97 -25.28 13.05
CA GLN A 208 -7.96 -25.36 14.11
C GLN A 208 -8.30 -24.39 15.25
N THR A 209 -8.53 -24.92 16.45
CA THR A 209 -8.86 -24.13 17.64
C THR A 209 -7.62 -23.80 18.45
N ASP A 210 -7.47 -22.52 18.82
CA ASP A 210 -6.49 -22.05 19.79
C ASP A 210 -7.23 -21.50 21.01
N GLU A 211 -7.37 -22.37 22.02
CA GLU A 211 -8.07 -22.07 23.28
C GLU A 211 -7.39 -20.94 24.06
N ALA A 212 -6.06 -20.85 24.01
CA ALA A 212 -5.30 -19.84 24.74
C ALA A 212 -5.53 -18.43 24.17
N ARG A 213 -5.73 -18.32 22.84
CA ARG A 213 -6.07 -17.07 22.17
C ARG A 213 -7.58 -16.86 21.99
N GLY A 214 -8.42 -17.83 22.34
CA GLY A 214 -9.87 -17.78 22.18
C GLY A 214 -10.29 -17.59 20.72
N GLN A 215 -9.61 -18.28 19.79
CA GLN A 215 -9.82 -18.12 18.35
C GLN A 215 -9.93 -19.48 17.64
N VAL A 216 -10.61 -19.47 16.49
CA VAL A 216 -10.72 -20.63 15.59
C VAL A 216 -10.21 -20.21 14.23
N ALA A 217 -9.23 -20.92 13.67
CA ALA A 217 -8.76 -20.72 12.32
C ALA A 217 -9.47 -21.67 11.34
N GLU A 218 -9.89 -21.16 10.19
CA GLU A 218 -10.57 -21.92 9.15
C GLU A 218 -10.09 -21.51 7.75
N TRP A 219 -10.02 -22.49 6.85
CA TRP A 219 -9.82 -22.27 5.42
C TRP A 219 -11.18 -22.08 4.72
N ILE A 220 -11.54 -20.82 4.48
CA ILE A 220 -12.85 -20.45 3.93
C ILE A 220 -12.77 -20.29 2.41
N PRO A 221 -13.63 -20.96 1.61
CA PRO A 221 -13.67 -20.80 0.16
C PRO A 221 -13.87 -19.35 -0.26
N LEU A 222 -13.11 -18.89 -1.28
CA LEU A 222 -13.21 -17.52 -1.78
C LEU A 222 -14.65 -17.17 -2.23
N SER A 223 -15.41 -18.16 -2.70
CA SER A 223 -16.82 -18.01 -3.10
C SER A 223 -17.78 -17.69 -1.95
N GLU A 224 -17.42 -17.98 -0.70
CA GLU A 224 -18.25 -17.71 0.49
C GLU A 224 -18.02 -16.30 1.06
N LEU A 225 -16.87 -15.69 0.77
CA LEU A 225 -16.48 -14.39 1.30
C LEU A 225 -17.50 -13.27 1.05
N PRO A 226 -18.14 -13.15 -0.13
CA PRO A 226 -19.16 -12.12 -0.36
C PRO A 226 -20.33 -12.22 0.62
N GLN A 227 -20.80 -13.44 0.92
CA GLN A 227 -21.90 -13.67 1.86
C GLN A 227 -21.50 -13.34 3.29
N LEU A 228 -20.26 -13.65 3.69
CA LEU A 228 -19.74 -13.28 5.02
C LEU A 228 -19.63 -11.76 5.19
N VAL A 229 -19.21 -11.04 4.14
CA VAL A 229 -19.17 -9.57 4.14
C VAL A 229 -20.59 -8.99 4.23
N GLU A 230 -21.54 -9.50 3.43
CA GLU A 230 -22.93 -9.04 3.43
C GLU A 230 -23.59 -9.23 4.81
N ARG A 231 -23.33 -10.38 5.46
CA ARG A 231 -23.83 -10.69 6.81
C ARG A 231 -23.06 -10.01 7.95
N ARG A 232 -22.12 -9.10 7.63
CA ARG A 232 -21.25 -8.41 8.59
C ARG A 232 -20.46 -9.38 9.47
N LYS A 233 -20.13 -10.56 8.95
CA LYS A 233 -19.22 -11.51 9.60
C LYS A 233 -17.75 -11.24 9.26
N VAL A 234 -17.48 -10.35 8.32
CA VAL A 234 -16.16 -9.74 8.10
C VAL A 234 -16.33 -8.22 8.18
N THR A 235 -15.69 -7.60 9.17
CA THR A 235 -15.87 -6.15 9.44
C THR A 235 -14.54 -5.39 9.51
N GLY A 236 -13.43 -6.07 9.77
CA GLY A 236 -12.12 -5.43 9.88
C GLY A 236 -11.61 -4.87 8.54
N ALA A 237 -11.08 -3.64 8.57
CA ALA A 237 -10.57 -2.94 7.39
C ALA A 237 -9.50 -3.73 6.63
N ALA A 238 -8.52 -4.32 7.34
CA ALA A 238 -7.47 -5.15 6.74
C ALA A 238 -8.03 -6.33 5.95
N THR A 239 -8.97 -7.08 6.56
CA THR A 239 -9.61 -8.24 5.96
C THR A 239 -10.42 -7.84 4.74
N LEU A 240 -11.23 -6.78 4.83
CA LEU A 240 -12.00 -6.25 3.70
C LEU A 240 -11.10 -5.80 2.54
N LEU A 241 -10.01 -5.08 2.83
CA LEU A 241 -9.02 -4.65 1.82
C LEU A 241 -8.37 -5.85 1.14
N ALA A 242 -8.03 -6.90 1.89
CA ALA A 242 -7.46 -8.11 1.31
C ALA A 242 -8.47 -8.84 0.41
N ILE A 243 -9.72 -9.00 0.84
CA ILE A 243 -10.77 -9.61 0.03
C ILE A 243 -10.95 -8.84 -1.29
N LEU A 244 -10.99 -7.51 -1.24
CA LEU A 244 -11.04 -6.67 -2.44
C LEU A 244 -9.79 -6.84 -3.32
N ALA A 245 -8.60 -6.92 -2.73
CA ALA A 245 -7.34 -7.13 -3.44
C ALA A 245 -7.28 -8.51 -4.12
N VAL A 246 -7.87 -9.54 -3.51
CA VAL A 246 -7.94 -10.91 -4.06
C VAL A 246 -8.96 -10.98 -5.20
N ILE A 247 -10.19 -10.51 -4.97
CA ILE A 247 -11.27 -10.52 -5.97
C ILE A 247 -10.90 -9.70 -7.21
N SER A 248 -10.25 -8.55 -7.03
CA SER A 248 -9.82 -7.71 -8.15
C SER A 248 -8.73 -8.37 -9.02
N ARG A 249 -7.85 -9.18 -8.43
CA ARG A 249 -6.83 -9.95 -9.18
C ARG A 249 -7.47 -11.06 -10.01
N GLU A 250 -8.41 -11.82 -9.45
CA GLU A 250 -9.16 -12.83 -10.22
C GLU A 250 -9.92 -12.20 -11.39
N SER A 251 -10.57 -11.06 -11.15
CA SER A 251 -11.28 -10.32 -12.20
C SER A 251 -10.33 -9.84 -13.31
N SER A 252 -9.09 -9.53 -12.98
CA SER A 252 -8.05 -9.12 -13.94
C SER A 252 -7.59 -10.27 -14.83
N ASP A 253 -7.46 -11.48 -14.26
CA ASP A 253 -7.09 -12.69 -15.01
C ASP A 253 -8.26 -13.24 -15.83
N VAL A 254 -9.50 -13.07 -15.36
CA VAL A 254 -10.72 -13.27 -16.15
C VAL A 254 -10.80 -12.26 -17.30
N GLN A 255 -10.51 -10.98 -17.05
CA GLN A 255 -10.45 -9.98 -18.12
C GLN A 255 -9.32 -10.22 -19.13
N ARG A 256 -8.15 -10.74 -18.71
CA ARG A 256 -7.09 -11.19 -19.63
C ARG A 256 -7.52 -12.39 -20.46
N SER A 257 -8.23 -13.35 -19.86
CA SER A 257 -8.75 -14.52 -20.57
C SER A 257 -9.82 -14.13 -21.60
N LEU A 258 -10.71 -13.19 -21.27
CA LEU A 258 -11.70 -12.65 -22.22
C LEU A 258 -11.06 -11.84 -23.36
N LYS A 259 -9.97 -11.10 -23.11
CA LYS A 259 -9.22 -10.41 -24.17
C LYS A 259 -8.51 -11.37 -25.13
N ARG A 260 -8.09 -12.57 -24.67
CA ARG A 260 -7.50 -13.60 -25.55
C ARG A 260 -8.52 -14.27 -26.45
N VAL A 261 -9.77 -14.42 -26.01
CA VAL A 261 -10.85 -15.00 -26.83
C VAL A 261 -11.30 -14.04 -27.95
N ASN A 262 -11.24 -12.73 -27.73
CA ASN A 262 -11.61 -11.72 -28.73
C ASN A 262 -10.54 -11.41 -29.79
N LEU A 263 -9.32 -11.96 -29.68
CA LEU A 263 -8.27 -11.84 -30.71
C LEU A 263 -8.32 -12.96 -31.76
N LEU A 264 -9.26 -13.91 -31.66
CA LEU A 264 -9.45 -15.00 -32.63
C LEU A 264 -10.66 -14.82 -33.55
N HIS A 265 -11.40 -13.70 -33.46
CA HIS A 265 -12.58 -13.43 -34.31
C HIS A 265 -12.47 -12.16 -35.18
N SER A 266 -11.27 -11.58 -35.34
CA SER A 266 -11.04 -10.47 -36.29
C SER A 266 -10.21 -10.92 -37.49
N GLY A 267 -10.70 -11.93 -38.20
CA GLY A 267 -10.08 -12.50 -39.39
C GLY A 267 -11.10 -13.28 -40.22
N SER A 268 -11.98 -12.55 -40.90
CA SER A 268 -12.85 -13.02 -41.99
C SER A 268 -13.17 -11.84 -42.88
#